data_AF-A0A6J4IB47-F1
#
_entry.id   AF-A0A6J4IB47-F1
#
_cell.length_a   1.000
_cell.length_b   1.000
_cell.length_c   1.000
_cell.angle_alpha   90.00
_cell.angle_beta   90.00
_cell.angle_gamma   90.00
#
_symmetry.space_group_name_H-M   'P 1'
#
loop_
_entity.id
_entity.type
_entity.pdbx_description
1 polymer ?
#
loop_
_entity_poly.entity_id
_entity_poly.type
_entity_poly.pdbx_seq_one_letter_code
_entity_poly.pdbx_strand_id
1 'polypeptide(L)' 'MNDLEAFRAQKDEFFRAHPNSPLAPEQQHHFHGLAYFPENPDLRLDVVVEPFEEQATITMQTST' A
#
# COMPACT_ATOMS: atom_id res chain seq x y z
N MET A 1 -2.71 -19.76 1.72
CA MET A 1 -2.26 -18.37 1.82
C MET A 1 -1.75 -17.98 0.46
N ASN A 2 -2.52 -17.19 -0.28
CA ASN A 2 -2.15 -16.66 -1.58
C ASN A 2 -1.23 -15.42 -1.41
N ASP A 3 -0.52 -15.00 -2.45
CA ASP A 3 0.37 -13.83 -2.40
C ASP A 3 -0.37 -12.56 -1.93
N LEU A 4 -1.62 -12.38 -2.36
CA LEU A 4 -2.46 -11.26 -1.94
C LEU A 4 -2.78 -11.29 -0.42
N GLU A 5 -3.06 -12.47 0.12
CA GLU A 5 -3.36 -12.62 1.56
C GLU A 5 -2.10 -12.36 2.41
N ALA A 6 -0.94 -12.83 1.94
CA ALA A 6 0.34 -12.55 2.59
C ALA A 6 0.68 -11.06 2.57
N PHE A 7 0.44 -10.39 1.44
CA PHE A 7 0.64 -8.95 1.32
C PHE A 7 -0.28 -8.15 2.25
N ARG A 8 -1.57 -8.51 2.33
CA ARG A 8 -2.53 -7.87 3.24
C ARG A 8 -2.13 -8.06 4.70
N ALA A 9 -1.73 -9.28 5.09
CA ALA A 9 -1.26 -9.57 6.43
C ALA A 9 0.00 -8.74 6.80
N GLN A 10 0.96 -8.61 5.88
CA GLN A 10 2.15 -7.78 6.09
C GLN A 10 1.79 -6.29 6.26
N LYS A 11 0.83 -5.78 5.46
CA LYS A 11 0.35 -4.41 5.59
C LYS A 11 -0.33 -4.18 6.94
N ASP A 12 -1.25 -5.05 7.34
CA ASP A 12 -1.91 -4.91 8.63
C ASP A 12 -0.90 -4.93 9.80
N GLU A 13 0.11 -5.80 9.74
CA GLU A 13 1.15 -5.84 10.77
C GLU A 13 2.00 -4.57 10.80
N PHE A 14 2.34 -4.02 9.62
CA PHE A 14 3.05 -2.75 9.53
C PHE A 14 2.30 -1.62 10.21
N PHE A 15 0.99 -1.50 9.95
CA PHE A 15 0.17 -0.44 10.56
C PHE A 15 -0.04 -0.67 12.06
N ARG A 16 -0.16 -1.92 12.50
CA ARG A 16 -0.40 -2.27 13.91
C ARG A 16 0.78 -1.96 14.81
N ALA A 17 2.00 -2.34 14.41
CA ALA A 17 3.12 -2.46 15.35
C ALA A 17 4.46 -1.85 14.87
N HIS A 18 4.58 -1.44 13.61
CA HIS A 18 5.86 -0.96 13.10
C HIS A 18 6.19 0.44 13.66
N PRO A 19 7.45 0.73 14.02
CA PRO A 19 7.85 2.05 14.55
C PRO A 19 7.64 3.20 13.55
N ASN A 20 7.65 2.90 12.26
CA ASN A 20 7.33 3.85 11.18
C ASN A 20 5.86 3.76 10.72
N SER A 21 4.98 3.16 11.52
CA SER A 21 3.55 3.17 11.25
C SER A 21 3.04 4.63 11.28
N PRO A 22 2.20 5.03 10.32
CA PRO A 22 1.59 6.35 10.32
C PRO A 22 0.48 6.50 11.37
N LEU A 23 0.08 5.42 12.05
CA LEU A 23 -0.94 5.46 13.09
C LEU A 23 -0.38 6.00 14.41
N ALA A 24 -1.12 6.92 15.04
CA ALA A 24 -0.82 7.32 16.41
C ALA A 24 -0.97 6.13 17.39
N PRO A 25 -0.30 6.16 18.55
CA PRO A 25 -0.37 5.06 19.53
C PRO A 25 -1.81 4.70 19.92
N GLU A 26 -2.66 5.71 20.14
CA GLU A 26 -4.08 5.54 20.45
C GLU A 26 -4.86 4.84 19.33
N GLN A 27 -4.51 5.11 18.07
CA GLN A 27 -5.12 4.47 16.90
C GLN A 27 -4.65 3.02 16.75
N GLN A 28 -3.38 2.73 17.05
CA GLN A 28 -2.83 1.37 17.03
C GLN A 28 -3.55 0.44 18.02
N HIS A 29 -3.92 0.94 19.21
CA HIS A 29 -4.66 0.17 20.21
C HIS A 29 -6.04 -0.31 19.72
N HIS A 30 -6.68 0.46 18.85
CA HIS A 30 -7.98 0.13 18.26
C HIS A 30 -7.87 -0.42 16.82
N PHE A 31 -6.65 -0.70 16.35
CA PHE A 31 -6.43 -1.12 14.97
C PHE A 31 -6.65 -2.63 14.78
N HIS A 32 -7.72 -2.97 14.06
CA HIS A 32 -8.09 -4.36 13.76
C HIS A 32 -7.63 -4.84 12.37
N GLY A 33 -7.32 -3.91 11.46
CA GLY A 33 -6.88 -4.19 10.09
C GLY A 33 -7.29 -3.07 9.13
N LEU A 34 -6.68 -3.01 7.95
CA LEU A 34 -7.07 -2.05 6.91
C LEU A 34 -8.39 -2.48 6.23
N ALA A 35 -9.13 -1.50 5.71
CA ALA A 35 -10.31 -1.75 4.90
C ALA A 35 -9.91 -2.12 3.47
N TYR A 36 -9.90 -3.41 3.15
CA TYR A 36 -9.58 -3.91 1.81
C TYR A 36 -10.83 -4.04 0.94
N PHE A 37 -10.73 -3.64 -0.32
CA PHE A 37 -11.70 -4.05 -1.33
C PHE A 37 -11.60 -5.55 -1.61
N PRO A 38 -12.70 -6.22 -2.00
CA PRO A 38 -12.65 -7.61 -2.46
C PRO A 38 -11.69 -7.75 -3.64
N GLU A 39 -11.06 -8.92 -3.76
CA GLU A 39 -10.22 -9.21 -4.91
C GLU A 39 -11.07 -9.15 -6.18
N ASN A 40 -10.63 -8.34 -7.15
CA ASN A 40 -11.27 -8.21 -8.45
C ASN A 40 -10.27 -8.54 -9.56
N PRO A 41 -10.35 -9.74 -10.16
CA PRO A 41 -9.50 -10.15 -11.26
C PRO A 41 -9.57 -9.22 -12.48
N ASP A 42 -10.71 -8.55 -12.71
CA ASP A 42 -10.89 -7.64 -13.86
C ASP A 42 -10.02 -6.38 -13.76
N LEU A 43 -9.51 -6.07 -12.56
CA LEU A 43 -8.58 -4.95 -12.33
C LEU A 43 -7.11 -5.36 -12.38
N ARG A 44 -6.82 -6.65 -12.64
CA ARG A 44 -5.46 -7.15 -12.80
C ARG A 44 -5.06 -7.03 -14.27
N LEU A 45 -4.51 -5.86 -14.62
CA LEU A 45 -4.12 -5.53 -15.98
C LEU A 45 -2.63 -5.84 -16.21
N ASP A 46 -2.34 -6.54 -17.30
CA ASP A 46 -0.99 -6.66 -17.84
C ASP A 46 -0.75 -5.52 -18.83
N VAL A 47 0.18 -4.63 -18.51
CA VAL A 47 0.50 -3.44 -19.32
C VAL A 47 1.99 -3.41 -19.66
N VAL A 48 2.30 -2.88 -20.84
CA VAL A 48 3.68 -2.67 -21.27
C VAL A 48 4.16 -1.34 -20.70
N VAL A 49 5.28 -1.36 -19.98
CA VAL A 49 5.92 -0.14 -19.47
C VAL A 49 6.80 0.44 -20.57
N GLU A 50 6.40 1.59 -21.11
CA GLU A 50 7.18 2.31 -22.12
C GLU A 50 8.00 3.41 -21.44
N PRO A 51 9.34 3.39 -21.56
CA PRO A 51 10.16 4.47 -21.06
C PRO A 51 9.95 5.73 -21.89
N PHE A 52 9.91 6.88 -21.23
CA PHE A 52 9.90 8.16 -21.91
C PHE A 52 11.22 8.39 -22.67
N GLU A 53 11.15 9.01 -23.85
CA GLU A 53 12.34 9.38 -24.63
C GLU A 53 13.24 10.37 -23.86
N GLU A 54 12.63 11.25 -23.07
CA GLU A 54 13.32 12.18 -22.17
C GLU A 54 12.94 11.89 -20.71
N GLN A 55 13.95 11.67 -19.86
CA GLN A 55 13.75 11.48 -18.43
C GLN A 55 13.76 12.82 -17.70
N ALA A 56 12.67 13.57 -17.84
CA ALA A 56 12.51 14.85 -17.18
C ALA A 56 12.23 14.67 -15.67
N THR A 57 12.84 15.51 -14.83
CA THR A 57 12.52 15.58 -13.41
C THR A 57 11.15 16.20 -13.24
N ILE A 58 10.25 15.50 -12.54
CA ILE A 58 8.93 16.02 -12.16
C ILE A 58 8.89 16.27 -10.65
N THR A 59 8.24 17.37 -10.25
CA THR A 59 7.99 17.66 -8.84
C THR A 59 6.71 16.96 -8.40
N MET A 60 6.82 16.06 -7.42
CA MET A 60 5.67 15.42 -6.79
C MET A 60 5.36 16.10 -5.46
N GLN A 61 4.08 16.34 -5.19
CA GLN A 61 3.66 16.85 -3.90
C GLN A 61 3.83 15.78 -2.83
N THR A 62 4.42 16.16 -1.69
CA THR A 62 4.54 15.32 -0.50
C THR A 62 3.71 15.91 0.63
N SER A 63 3.29 15.06 1.57
CA SER A 63 2.67 15.51 2.83
C SER A 63 3.72 16.25 3.68
N THR A 64 3.30 17.31 4.39
CA THR A 64 4.12 18.12 5.31
C THR A 64 4.12 17.58 6.73
#